data_AF-A0A9D9H698-F1
#
_entry.id   AF-A0A9D9H698-F1
#
_cell.length_a   1.000
_cell.length_b   1.000
_cell.length_c   1.000
_cell.angle_alpha   90.00
_cell.angle_beta   90.00
_cell.angle_gamma   90.00
#
_symmetry.space_group_name_H-M   'P 1'
#
loop_
_entity.id
_entity.type
_entity.pdbx_description
1 polymer ?
#
loop_
_entity_poly.entity_id
_entity_poly.type
_entity_poly.pdbx_seq_one_letter_code
_entity_poly.pdbx_strand_id
1 'polypeptide(L)'
;MELLEFLDFVKRGEMPDAPDVCAFMHEMSEEARRITFELNSAYRSPDEVRALVSRLFGREVDTSFRLFPPFYTDFGKNITVGRNICYH
;
A
#
# COMPACT_ATOMS: atom_id res chain seq x y z
N MET A 1 -14.04 5.21 -9.57
CA MET A 1 -12.80 5.32 -10.37
C MET A 1 -12.02 4.03 -10.19
N GLU A 2 -11.37 3.54 -11.23
CA GLU A 2 -10.47 2.38 -11.12
C GLU A 2 -9.06 2.78 -10.68
N LEU A 3 -8.33 1.87 -10.02
CA LEU A 3 -6.96 2.16 -9.53
C LEU A 3 -6.02 2.61 -10.65
N LEU A 4 -6.08 1.97 -11.82
CA LEU A 4 -5.21 2.32 -12.95
C LEU A 4 -5.49 3.73 -13.48
N GLU A 5 -6.76 4.12 -13.53
CA GLU A 5 -7.19 5.45 -13.96
C GLU A 5 -6.67 6.52 -12.99
N PHE A 6 -6.79 6.27 -11.69
CA PHE A 6 -6.25 7.12 -10.64
C PHE A 6 -4.72 7.28 -10.73
N LEU A 7 -4.00 6.16 -10.87
CA LEU A 7 -2.54 6.17 -10.97
C LEU A 7 -2.05 6.96 -12.19
N ASP A 8 -2.80 6.94 -13.28
CA ASP A 8 -2.46 7.71 -14.48
C ASP A 8 -2.70 9.22 -14.30
N PHE A 9 -3.74 9.64 -13.57
CA PHE A 9 -3.91 11.04 -13.16
C PHE A 9 -2.72 11.54 -12.33
N VAL A 10 -2.33 10.78 -11.30
CA VAL A 10 -1.18 11.12 -10.45
C VAL A 10 0.12 11.21 -11.26
N LYS A 11 0.37 10.26 -12.18
CA LYS A 11 1.56 10.29 -13.05
C LYS A 11 1.60 11.51 -13.97
N ARG A 12 0.45 11.98 -14.44
CA ARG A 12 0.33 13.18 -15.28
C ARG A 12 0.48 14.48 -14.48
N GLY A 13 0.50 14.42 -13.14
CA GLY A 13 0.46 15.61 -12.28
C GLY A 13 -0.88 16.33 -12.31
N GLU A 14 -1.89 15.69 -12.90
CA GLU A 14 -3.25 16.19 -13.00
C GLU A 14 -4.02 15.56 -11.86
N MET A 15 -4.21 16.28 -10.76
CA MET A 15 -5.19 15.87 -9.77
C MET A 15 -6.54 16.48 -10.19
N PRO A 16 -7.50 15.69 -10.68
CA PRO A 16 -8.79 16.25 -11.03
C PRO A 16 -9.45 16.75 -9.73
N ASP A 17 -9.89 18.01 -9.71
CA ASP A 17 -10.69 18.56 -8.62
C ASP A 17 -12.13 18.03 -8.75
N ALA A 18 -12.26 16.73 -8.54
CA ALA A 18 -13.50 15.99 -8.66
C ALA A 18 -13.80 15.29 -7.33
N PRO A 19 -15.05 15.38 -6.81
CA PRO A 19 -15.46 14.67 -5.59
C PRO A 19 -15.12 13.17 -5.61
N ASP A 20 -15.17 12.56 -6.79
CA ASP A 20 -14.86 11.15 -7.01
C ASP A 20 -13.38 10.79 -6.75
N VAL A 21 -12.46 11.74 -6.98
CA VAL A 21 -11.02 11.55 -6.71
C VAL A 21 -10.75 11.60 -5.21
N CYS A 22 -11.34 12.58 -4.52
CA CYS A 22 -11.23 12.70 -3.07
C CYS A 22 -11.84 11.50 -2.34
N ALA A 23 -13.01 11.03 -2.77
CA ALA A 23 -13.65 9.85 -2.21
C ALA A 23 -12.80 8.58 -2.43
N PHE A 24 -12.27 8.40 -3.65
CA PHE A 24 -11.38 7.30 -3.97
C PHE A 24 -10.09 7.33 -3.14
N MET A 25 -9.46 8.51 -3.00
CA MET A 25 -8.28 8.67 -2.16
C MET A 25 -8.57 8.31 -0.71
N HIS A 26 -9.68 8.79 -0.16
CA HIS A 26 -10.08 8.52 1.21
C HIS A 26 -10.26 7.01 1.45
N GLU A 27 -10.95 6.32 0.55
CA GLU A 27 -11.17 4.88 0.65
C GLU A 27 -9.86 4.08 0.63
N MET A 28 -8.96 4.40 -0.31
CA MET A 28 -7.65 3.73 -0.43
C MET A 28 -6.75 4.03 0.78
N SER A 29 -6.76 5.26 1.29
CA SER A 29 -6.04 5.61 2.51
C SER A 29 -6.58 4.90 3.74
N GLU A 30 -7.90 4.75 3.87
CA GLU A 30 -8.50 3.98 4.96
C GLU A 30 -8.15 2.49 4.87
N GLU A 31 -8.12 1.91 3.67
CA GLU A 31 -7.64 0.53 3.47
C GLU A 31 -6.18 0.38 3.91
N ALA A 32 -5.29 1.29 3.48
CA ALA A 32 -3.88 1.29 3.87
C ALA A 32 -3.70 1.44 5.39
N ARG A 33 -4.47 2.31 6.05
CA ARG A 33 -4.46 2.49 7.51
C ARG A 33 -4.91 1.25 8.25
N ARG A 34 -5.95 0.55 7.79
CA ARG A 34 -6.38 -0.72 8.40
C ARG A 34 -5.29 -1.78 8.32
N ILE A 35 -4.64 -1.90 7.16
CA ILE A 35 -3.58 -2.90 6.96
C ILE A 35 -2.34 -2.58 7.79
N THR A 36 -1.91 -1.31 7.81
CA THR A 36 -0.75 -0.89 8.61
C THR A 36 -1.01 -1.03 10.10
N PHE A 37 -2.22 -0.72 10.57
CA PHE A 37 -2.60 -0.98 11.96
C PHE A 37 -2.56 -2.47 12.28
N GLU A 38 -3.12 -3.31 11.41
CA GLU A 38 -3.07 -4.76 11.56
C GLU A 38 -1.63 -5.28 11.63
N LEU A 39 -0.78 -4.86 10.69
CA LEU A 39 0.64 -5.19 10.62
C LEU A 39 1.41 -4.79 11.88
N ASN A 40 1.11 -3.62 12.45
CA ASN A 40 1.87 -3.05 13.57
C ASN A 40 1.35 -3.48 14.96
N SER A 41 0.17 -4.09 15.04
CA SER A 41 -0.54 -4.36 16.31
C SER A 41 -0.03 -5.58 17.09
N ALA A 42 0.71 -6.50 16.47
CA ALA A 42 1.17 -7.73 17.10
C ALA A 42 2.36 -8.33 16.35
N TYR A 43 3.01 -9.32 16.96
CA TYR A 43 3.95 -10.18 16.25
C TYR A 43 3.25 -10.87 15.08
N ARG A 44 3.91 -10.88 13.92
CA ARG A 44 3.49 -11.55 12.70
C ARG A 44 4.67 -12.35 12.16
N SER A 45 4.40 -13.57 11.71
CA SER A 45 5.35 -14.37 10.98
C SER A 45 5.73 -13.70 9.65
N PRO A 46 6.89 -14.04 9.06
CA PRO A 46 7.29 -13.50 7.75
C PRO A 46 6.24 -13.70 6.66
N ASP A 47 5.45 -14.78 6.73
CA ASP A 47 4.45 -15.12 5.73
C ASP A 47 3.21 -14.23 5.87
N GLU A 48 2.76 -13.99 7.11
CA GLU A 48 1.69 -13.04 7.41
C GLU A 48 2.07 -11.62 7.03
N VAL A 49 3.32 -11.21 7.30
CA VAL A 49 3.84 -9.91 6.86
C VAL A 49 3.76 -9.79 5.34
N ARG A 50 4.21 -10.80 4.59
CA ARG A 50 4.13 -10.77 3.11
C ARG A 50 2.68 -10.73 2.61
N ALA A 51 1.76 -11.46 3.25
CA ALA A 51 0.35 -11.43 2.88
C ALA A 51 -0.27 -10.03 3.09
N LEU A 52 -0.02 -9.41 4.24
CA LEU A 52 -0.50 -8.06 4.55
C LEU A 52 0.09 -7.02 3.60
N VAL A 53 1.40 -7.09 3.36
CA VAL A 53 2.09 -6.14 2.48
C VAL A 53 1.69 -6.35 1.03
N SER A 54 1.40 -7.57 0.60
CA SER A 54 0.85 -7.83 -0.74
C SER A 54 -0.51 -7.16 -0.93
N ARG A 55 -1.38 -7.25 0.09
CA ARG A 55 -2.66 -6.54 0.11
C ARG A 55 -2.44 -5.02 0.07
N LEU A 56 -1.50 -4.51 0.87
CA LEU A 56 -1.17 -3.09 0.94
C LEU A 56 -0.67 -2.52 -0.39
N PHE A 57 0.15 -3.29 -1.12
CA PHE A 57 0.71 -2.87 -2.41
C PHE A 57 -0.20 -3.20 -3.59
N GLY A 58 -1.28 -3.97 -3.38
CA GLY A 58 -2.15 -4.46 -4.45
C GLY A 58 -1.47 -5.45 -5.41
N ARG A 59 -0.39 -6.12 -4.97
CA ARG A 59 0.34 -7.12 -5.75
C ARG A 59 1.11 -8.07 -4.84
N GLU A 60 1.45 -9.25 -5.34
CA GLU A 60 2.30 -10.18 -4.58
C GLU A 60 3.71 -9.61 -4.37
N VAL A 61 4.20 -9.75 -3.13
CA VAL A 61 5.61 -9.49 -2.80
C VAL A 61 6.44 -10.77 -2.89
N ASP A 62 7.69 -10.61 -3.29
CA ASP A 62 8.65 -11.71 -3.41
C ASP A 62 8.89 -12.41 -2.06
N THR A 63 9.20 -13.71 -2.09
CA THR A 63 9.44 -14.53 -0.88
C THR A 63 10.67 -14.07 -0.08
N SER A 64 11.62 -13.39 -0.73
CA SER A 64 12.77 -12.74 -0.09
C SER A 64 12.43 -11.47 0.69
N PHE A 65 11.24 -10.90 0.49
CA PHE A 65 10.86 -9.63 1.13
C PHE A 65 10.84 -9.75 2.65
N ARG A 66 11.41 -8.73 3.31
CA ARG A 66 11.39 -8.57 4.76
C ARG A 66 11.00 -7.14 5.12
N LEU A 67 10.08 -7.03 6.06
CA LEU A 67 9.63 -5.77 6.64
C LEU A 67 9.57 -5.95 8.15
N PHE A 68 10.20 -5.03 8.88
CA PHE A 68 10.16 -5.00 10.33
C PHE A 68 9.17 -3.91 10.77
N PRO A 69 8.07 -4.26 11.45
CA PRO A 69 7.15 -3.27 12.01
C PRO A 69 7.83 -2.37 13.07
N PRO A 70 7.39 -1.10 13.23
CA PRO A 70 6.19 -0.54 12.61
C PRO A 70 6.43 0.06 11.21
N PHE A 71 5.46 -0.13 10.31
CA PHE A 71 5.47 0.44 8.96
C PHE A 71 4.25 1.34 8.72
N TYR A 72 4.45 2.47 8.04
CA TYR A 72 3.40 3.44 7.74
C TYR A 72 3.43 3.85 6.28
N THR A 73 2.25 3.99 5.68
CA THR A 73 2.05 4.54 4.34
C THR A 73 0.63 5.07 4.20
N ASP A 74 0.48 6.16 3.46
CA ASP A 74 -0.82 6.82 3.26
C ASP A 74 -1.65 6.18 2.14
N PHE A 75 -1.03 5.38 1.25
CA PHE A 75 -1.71 4.78 0.10
C PHE A 75 -1.29 3.35 -0.20
N GLY A 76 -0.02 3.00 0.04
CA GLY A 76 0.52 1.64 -0.17
C GLY A 76 0.62 1.18 -1.63
N LYS A 77 -0.47 1.28 -2.39
CA LYS A 77 -0.62 0.77 -3.77
C LYS A 77 0.24 1.50 -4.82
N ASN A 78 0.84 2.62 -4.45
CA ASN A 78 1.82 3.34 -5.27
C ASN A 78 3.26 2.90 -5.02
N ILE A 79 3.50 2.02 -4.04
CA ILE A 79 4.85 1.61 -3.66
C ILE A 79 5.27 0.41 -4.49
N THR A 80 6.45 0.53 -5.13
CA THR A 80 7.13 -0.57 -5.81
C THR A 80 8.36 -0.99 -5.06
N VAL A 81 8.39 -2.28 -4.68
CA VAL A 81 9.52 -2.89 -3.99
C VAL A 81 10.19 -3.89 -4.92
N GLY A 82 11.52 -3.80 -5.00
CA GLY A 82 12.36 -4.74 -5.74
C GLY A 82 12.66 -6.02 -4.95
N ARG A 83 13.37 -6.96 -5.60
CA ARG A 83 13.85 -8.18 -4.93
C ARG A 83 14.99 -7.86 -3.96
N ASN A 84 15.12 -8.66 -2.89
CA ASN A 84 16.16 -8.53 -1.87
C ASN A 84 16.18 -7.19 -1.11
N ILE A 85 15.02 -6.58 -0.89
CA ILE A 85 14.88 -5.36 -0.09
C ILE A 85 14.43 -5.72 1.33
N CYS A 86 15.14 -5.17 2.32
CA CYS A 86 14.74 -5.16 3.73
C CYS A 86 14.43 -3.73 4.14
N TYR A 87 13.24 -3.50 4.71
CA TYR A 87 12.88 -2.24 5.34
C TYR A 87 12.95 -2.38 6.86
N HIS A 88 13.73 -1.49 7.49
CA HIS A 88 13.92 -1.38 8.93
C HIS A 88 13.15 -0.20 9.50
#